data_AF-A0AAV5VMY3-F1
#
_entry.id   AF-A0AAV5VMY3-F1
#
_cell.length_a   1.000
_cell.length_b   1.000
_cell.length_c   1.000
_cell.angle_alpha   90.00
_cell.angle_beta   90.00
_cell.angle_gamma   90.00
#
_symmetry.space_group_name_H-M   'P 1'
#
loop_
_entity.id
_entity.type
_entity.pdbx_description
1 polymer ?
#
loop_
_entity_poly.entity_id
_entity_poly.type
_entity_poly.pdbx_seq_one_letter_code
_entity_poly.pdbx_strand_id
1 'polypeptide(L)'
;TLKSITSALVGTEFMNVKSVPQAKVPIVKFSIQTSCGEIDGDISYYNDLALHNTRLLARYCSWTRDNLLAKLGVFIKRWAKKCGIADASKGSLSS
;
A
#
# COMPACT_ATOMS: atom_id res chain seq x y z
N THR A 1 11.71 17.30 -1.42
CA THR A 1 10.44 16.61 -1.10
C THR A 1 10.62 15.11 -1.00
N LEU A 2 10.52 14.29 -2.07
CA LEU A 2 10.82 12.84 -1.96
C LEU A 2 12.30 12.55 -1.68
N LYS A 3 13.22 13.26 -2.36
CA LYS A 3 14.66 13.14 -2.10
C LYS A 3 14.98 13.43 -0.62
N SER A 4 14.34 14.44 -0.04
CA SER A 4 14.50 14.80 1.37
C SER A 4 14.02 13.68 2.31
N ILE A 5 12.88 13.05 1.99
CA ILE A 5 12.37 11.89 2.73
C ILE A 5 13.35 10.72 2.61
N THR A 6 13.82 10.41 1.40
CA THR A 6 14.82 9.36 1.17
C THR A 6 16.09 9.61 1.98
N SER A 7 16.65 10.83 1.92
CA SER A 7 17.84 11.20 2.69
C SER A 7 17.62 11.12 4.21
N ALA A 8 16.41 11.40 4.69
CA ALA A 8 16.09 11.28 6.12
C ALA A 8 15.96 9.82 6.59
N LEU A 9 15.57 8.90 5.70
CA LEU A 9 15.44 7.47 6.01
C LEU A 9 16.78 6.72 5.88
N VAL A 10 17.67 7.18 4.98
CA VAL A 10 19.01 6.62 4.83
C VAL A 10 19.84 6.90 6.09
N GLY A 11 20.44 5.85 6.66
CA GLY A 11 21.24 5.94 7.90
C GLY A 11 20.46 5.67 9.19
N THR A 12 19.22 5.22 9.08
CA THR A 12 18.39 4.74 10.20
C THR A 12 18.27 3.21 10.17
N GLU A 13 17.34 2.65 10.93
CA GLU A 13 16.98 1.22 10.90
C GLU A 13 16.23 0.78 9.62
N PHE A 14 15.85 1.72 8.74
CA PHE A 14 15.17 1.41 7.48
C PHE A 14 16.14 0.85 6.42
N MET A 15 15.77 -0.30 5.86
CA MET A 15 16.48 -1.00 4.80
C MET A 15 15.85 -0.75 3.43
N ASN A 16 16.58 -1.08 2.36
CA ASN A 16 16.08 -1.07 0.98
C ASN A 16 15.40 0.24 0.54
N VAL A 17 15.83 1.38 1.11
CA VAL A 17 15.21 2.70 0.84
C VAL A 17 15.41 3.10 -0.62
N LYS A 18 14.31 3.24 -1.38
CA LYS A 18 14.32 3.57 -2.82
C LYS A 18 13.22 4.56 -3.18
N SER A 19 13.55 5.62 -3.92
CA SER A 19 12.55 6.54 -4.45
C SER A 19 12.06 6.07 -5.82
N VAL A 20 10.74 6.11 -6.03
CA VAL A 20 10.06 5.78 -7.30
C VAL A 20 9.26 7.01 -7.75
N PRO A 21 9.92 8.03 -8.35
CA PRO A 21 9.25 9.27 -8.72
C PRO A 21 8.41 9.15 -10.01
N GLN A 22 8.64 8.13 -10.84
CA GLN A 22 7.97 7.95 -12.13
C GLN A 22 6.60 7.27 -12.02
N ALA A 23 6.22 6.76 -10.86
CA ALA A 23 4.90 6.19 -10.64
C ALA A 23 3.82 7.28 -10.68
N LYS A 24 2.57 6.90 -10.96
CA LYS A 24 1.41 7.82 -10.97
C LYS A 24 1.29 8.63 -9.67
N VAL A 25 1.62 8.01 -8.53
CA VAL A 25 1.84 8.68 -7.26
C VAL A 25 3.32 8.47 -6.89
N PRO A 26 4.13 9.53 -6.81
CA PRO A 26 5.51 9.42 -6.38
C PRO A 26 5.64 8.85 -4.96
N ILE A 27 6.48 7.83 -4.78
CA ILE A 27 6.65 7.14 -3.48
C ILE A 27 8.13 6.93 -3.10
N VAL A 28 8.39 6.80 -1.80
CA VAL A 28 9.62 6.21 -1.26
C VAL A 28 9.27 4.85 -0.67
N LYS A 29 9.88 3.79 -1.19
CA LYS A 29 9.77 2.43 -0.66
C LYS A 29 10.90 2.18 0.33
N PHE A 30 10.64 1.40 1.36
CA PHE A 30 11.63 0.96 2.35
C PHE A 30 11.16 -0.35 3.00
N SER A 31 12.04 -1.00 3.75
CA SER A 31 11.68 -2.16 4.56
C SER A 31 12.23 -2.04 5.99
N ILE A 32 11.55 -2.66 6.95
CA ILE A 32 11.92 -2.69 8.37
C ILE A 32 12.13 -4.14 8.78
N GLN A 33 13.25 -4.45 9.42
CA GLN A 33 13.43 -5.73 10.08
C GLN A 33 12.76 -5.69 11.45
N THR A 34 11.75 -6.52 11.65
CA THR A 34 11.12 -6.73 12.97
C THR A 34 11.47 -8.10 13.53
N SER A 35 11.14 -8.33 14.80
CA SER A 35 11.26 -9.66 15.43
C SER A 35 10.41 -10.73 14.74
N CYS A 36 9.38 -10.33 13.99
CA CYS A 36 8.47 -11.21 13.28
C CYS A 36 8.76 -11.32 11.76
N GLY A 37 9.84 -10.69 11.27
CA GLY A 37 10.22 -10.69 9.86
C GLY A 37 10.36 -9.30 9.25
N GLU A 38 10.57 -9.25 7.93
CA GLU A 38 10.69 -8.01 7.17
C GLU A 38 9.29 -7.45 6.83
N ILE A 39 9.11 -6.15 7.05
CA ILE A 39 7.89 -5.42 6.71
C ILE A 39 8.23 -4.34 5.68
N ASP A 40 7.58 -4.39 4.52
CA ASP A 40 7.69 -3.35 3.49
C ASP A 40 6.79 -2.15 3.79
N GLY A 41 7.29 -0.95 3.52
CA GLY A 41 6.58 0.30 3.68
C GLY A 41 6.75 1.23 2.47
N ASP A 42 5.67 1.95 2.15
CA ASP A 42 5.64 2.97 1.09
C ASP A 42 5.21 4.32 1.68
N ILE A 43 5.97 5.39 1.45
CA ILE A 43 5.62 6.78 1.80
C ILE A 43 5.28 7.56 0.53
N SER A 44 4.09 8.14 0.50
CA SER A 44 3.68 9.12 -0.51
C SER A 44 3.55 10.52 0.12
N TYR A 45 3.76 11.58 -0.67
CA TYR A 45 3.72 12.96 -0.20
C TYR A 45 2.42 13.64 -0.66
N TYR A 46 1.64 14.20 0.29
CA TYR A 46 0.38 14.92 0.04
C TYR A 46 -0.64 14.14 -0.83
N ASN A 47 -0.75 12.83 -0.59
CA ASN A 47 -1.75 11.99 -1.24
C ASN A 47 -3.07 11.97 -0.43
N ASP A 48 -3.70 13.13 -0.26
CA ASP A 48 -4.88 13.29 0.59
C ASP A 48 -6.07 12.46 0.08
N LEU A 49 -6.19 12.30 -1.23
CA LEU A 49 -7.21 11.45 -1.86
C LEU A 49 -7.12 10.00 -1.39
N ALA A 50 -5.92 9.47 -1.12
CA ALA A 50 -5.79 8.13 -0.56
C ALA A 50 -6.45 8.03 0.83
N LEU A 51 -6.29 9.06 1.68
CA LEU A 51 -6.94 9.10 2.99
C LEU A 51 -8.47 9.13 2.88
N HIS A 52 -9.00 9.92 1.94
CA HIS A 52 -10.44 9.96 1.67
C HIS A 52 -10.97 8.62 1.17
N ASN A 53 -10.27 7.97 0.23
CA ASN A 53 -10.63 6.65 -0.29
C ASN A 53 -10.61 5.58 0.80
N THR A 54 -9.60 5.59 1.69
CA THR A 54 -9.54 4.67 2.83
C THR A 54 -10.74 4.85 3.76
N ARG A 55 -11.11 6.10 4.09
CA ARG A 55 -12.30 6.37 4.94
C ARG A 55 -13.59 5.91 4.27
N LEU A 56 -13.73 6.15 2.97
CA LEU A 56 -14.88 5.72 2.19
C LEU A 56 -15.02 4.19 2.20
N LEU A 57 -13.94 3.45 1.91
CA LEU A 57 -13.93 1.99 1.93
C LEU A 57 -14.21 1.44 3.34
N ALA A 58 -13.65 2.05 4.39
CA ALA A 58 -13.96 1.67 5.77
C ALA A 58 -15.46 1.84 6.08
N ARG A 59 -16.09 2.91 5.56
CA ARG A 59 -17.53 3.12 5.70
C ARG A 59 -18.34 2.06 4.97
N TYR A 60 -17.95 1.69 3.75
CA TYR A 60 -18.59 0.57 3.04
C TYR A 60 -18.46 -0.75 3.79
N CYS A 61 -17.26 -1.09 4.27
CA CYS A 61 -17.03 -2.33 5.01
C CYS A 61 -17.88 -2.45 6.29
N SER A 62 -18.10 -1.34 6.99
CA SER A 62 -18.91 -1.26 8.21
C SER A 62 -20.42 -1.13 7.97
N TRP A 63 -20.85 -1.01 6.71
CA TRP A 63 -22.27 -0.82 6.39
C TRP A 63 -23.11 -2.08 6.67
N THR A 64 -22.52 -3.27 6.47
CA THR A 64 -23.15 -4.56 6.78
C THR A 64 -22.83 -4.98 8.21
N ARG A 65 -23.83 -5.36 9.01
CA ARG A 65 -23.65 -5.72 10.44
C ARG A 65 -22.63 -6.82 10.71
N ASP A 66 -22.41 -7.71 9.75
CA ASP A 66 -21.55 -8.89 9.87
C ASP A 66 -20.22 -8.74 9.10
N ASN A 67 -19.89 -7.51 8.66
CA ASN A 67 -18.72 -7.20 7.84
C ASN A 67 -18.66 -8.01 6.52
N LEU A 68 -19.82 -8.38 5.95
CA LEU A 68 -19.92 -9.14 4.70
C LEU A 68 -19.10 -8.51 3.57
N LEU A 69 -19.17 -7.18 3.41
CA LEU A 69 -18.41 -6.48 2.36
C LEU A 69 -16.90 -6.59 2.54
N ALA A 70 -16.41 -6.57 3.78
CA ALA A 70 -15.00 -6.79 4.07
C ALA A 70 -14.57 -8.23 3.74
N LYS A 71 -15.37 -9.22 4.15
CA LYS A 71 -15.12 -10.64 3.86
C LYS A 71 -15.11 -10.91 2.35
N LEU A 72 -16.08 -10.36 1.62
CA LEU A 72 -16.16 -10.46 0.17
C LEU A 72 -14.96 -9.79 -0.51
N GLY A 73 -14.55 -8.60 -0.05
CA GLY A 73 -13.35 -7.93 -0.55
C GLY A 73 -12.08 -8.77 -0.39
N VAL A 74 -11.90 -9.41 0.77
CA VAL A 74 -10.78 -10.36 1.01
C VAL A 74 -10.87 -11.57 0.09
N PHE A 75 -12.08 -12.14 -0.10
CA PHE A 75 -12.29 -13.26 -1.02
C PHE A 75 -11.90 -12.90 -2.46
N ILE A 76 -12.43 -11.79 -2.99
CA ILE A 76 -12.13 -11.31 -4.34
C ILE A 76 -10.63 -11.06 -4.51
N LYS A 77 -9.98 -10.43 -3.52
CA LYS A 77 -8.53 -10.19 -3.52
C LYS A 77 -7.75 -11.49 -3.63
N ARG A 78 -8.12 -12.52 -2.86
CA ARG A 78 -7.46 -13.84 -2.90
C ARG A 78 -7.70 -14.54 -4.23
N TRP A 79 -8.92 -14.50 -4.75
CA TRP A 79 -9.28 -15.07 -6.04
C TRP A 79 -8.48 -14.41 -7.18
N ALA A 80 -8.47 -13.08 -7.25
CA ALA A 80 -7.75 -12.32 -8.26
C ALA A 80 -6.23 -12.61 -8.23
N LYS A 81 -5.64 -12.74 -7.04
CA LYS A 81 -4.24 -13.16 -6.88
C LYS A 81 -3.99 -14.56 -7.42
N LYS A 82 -4.88 -15.51 -7.13
CA LYS A 82 -4.77 -16.89 -7.65
C LYS A 82 -4.93 -16.96 -9.18
N CYS A 83 -5.74 -16.06 -9.76
CA CYS A 83 -5.89 -15.92 -11.20
C CYS A 83 -4.76 -15.12 -11.87
N GLY A 84 -3.81 -14.57 -11.12
CA GLY A 84 -2.69 -13.80 -11.67
C GLY A 84 -3.07 -12.40 -12.21
N ILE A 85 -4.22 -11.85 -11.80
CA ILE A 85 -4.74 -10.55 -12.29
C ILE A 85 -4.65 -9.42 -11.26
N ALA A 86 -3.97 -9.65 -10.13
CA ALA A 86 -3.83 -8.72 -9.01
C ALA A 86 -2.39 -8.21 -8.85
N ASP A 87 -1.81 -7.64 -9.90
CA ASP A 87 -0.48 -7.05 -9.93
C ASP A 87 -0.46 -5.74 -10.73
N ALA A 88 -0.69 -4.62 -10.04
CA ALA A 88 -0.68 -3.29 -10.64
C ALA A 88 0.68 -2.89 -11.24
N SER A 89 1.79 -3.46 -10.74
CA SER A 89 3.12 -3.15 -11.27
C SER A 89 3.33 -3.72 -12.67
N LYS A 90 2.54 -4.73 -13.05
CA LYS A 90 2.54 -5.35 -14.38
C LYS A 90 1.36 -4.91 -15.26
N GLY A 91 0.65 -3.84 -14.86
CA GLY A 91 -0.48 -3.30 -15.62
C GLY A 91 -1.81 -4.02 -15.42
N SER A 92 -1.91 -4.94 -14.46
CA SER A 92 -3.19 -5.57 -14.06
C SER A 92 -3.83 -4.80 -12.89
N LEU A 93 -4.86 -5.36 -12.23
CA LEU A 93 -5.63 -4.61 -11.23
C LEU A 93 -4.83 -4.36 -9.94
N SER A 94 -4.94 -3.14 -9.41
CA SER A 94 -4.49 -2.83 -8.04
C SER A 94 -5.47 -3.39 -7.03
N SER A 95 -4.93 -4.02 -5.98
CA SER A 95 -5.70 -4.45 -4.82
C SER A 95 -6.04 -3.30 -3.88
#